data_AF-A0AAU5WUT1-F1
#
_entry.id   AF-A0AAU5WUT1-F1
#
_cell.length_a   1.000
_cell.length_b   1.000
_cell.length_c   1.000
_cell.angle_alpha   90.00
_cell.angle_beta   90.00
_cell.angle_gamma   90.00
#
_symmetry.space_group_name_H-M   'P 1'
#
loop_
_entity.id
_entity.type
_entity.pdbx_description
1 polymer ?
#
loop_
_entity_poly.entity_id
_entity_poly.type
_entity_poly.pdbx_seq_one_letter_code
_entity_poly.pdbx_strand_id
1 'polypeptide(L)'
;MIQIGESAGAELALAASSLRTSGVEIYGAAKGLAPQTMDEVYQQIVTWTRSGELTFDVEKVPLSDIETAWQRTDLKGRRLIVMP
;
A
#
# COMPACT_ATOMS: atom_id res chain seq x y z
N MET A 1 -6.63 -0.78 -13.64
CA MET A 1 -5.63 -1.38 -12.73
C MET A 1 -4.73 -0.29 -12.17
N ILE A 2 -4.42 -0.36 -10.88
CA ILE A 2 -3.48 0.56 -10.22
C ILE A 2 -2.19 -0.21 -9.90
N GLN A 3 -1.04 0.37 -10.25
CA GLN A 3 0.29 -0.19 -9.99
C GLN A 3 0.87 0.43 -8.72
N ILE A 4 0.81 -0.31 -7.60
CA ILE A 4 1.22 0.17 -6.26
C ILE A 4 2.61 -0.37 -5.84
N GLY A 5 3.11 -1.43 -6.50
CA GLY A 5 4.41 -2.00 -6.21
C GLY A 5 4.75 -3.17 -7.14
N GLU A 6 5.89 -3.81 -6.86
CA GLU A 6 6.53 -4.80 -7.75
C GLU A 6 6.82 -6.15 -7.07
N SER A 7 6.12 -6.49 -5.98
CA SER A 7 6.36 -7.75 -5.25
C SER A 7 6.16 -9.02 -6.09
N ALA A 8 5.42 -8.94 -7.20
CA ALA A 8 5.22 -10.03 -8.16
C ALA A 8 6.22 -10.01 -9.33
N GLY A 9 7.13 -9.04 -9.38
CA GLY A 9 8.06 -8.78 -10.48
C GLY A 9 7.91 -7.36 -11.05
N ALA A 10 8.93 -6.94 -11.79
CA ALA A 10 9.01 -5.61 -12.40
C ALA A 10 8.27 -5.50 -13.75
N GLU A 11 7.83 -6.64 -14.30
CA GLU A 11 7.16 -6.71 -15.60
C GLU A 11 5.71 -7.15 -15.46
N LEU A 12 4.87 -6.64 -16.37
CA LEU A 12 3.46 -7.00 -16.48
C LEU A 12 3.19 -7.48 -17.92
N ALA A 13 2.58 -8.66 -18.04
CA ALA A 13 2.03 -9.14 -19.31
C ALA A 13 0.51 -8.92 -19.35
N LEU A 14 0.02 -8.29 -20.42
CA LEU A 14 -1.41 -8.06 -20.64
C LEU A 14 -1.77 -8.29 -22.11
N ALA A 15 -2.91 -8.95 -22.36
CA ALA A 15 -3.43 -9.11 -23.71
C ALA A 15 -3.83 -7.76 -24.31
N ALA A 16 -3.36 -7.46 -25.52
CA ALA A 16 -3.65 -6.19 -26.19
C ALA A 16 -5.16 -5.99 -26.47
N SER A 17 -5.92 -7.08 -26.63
CA SER A 17 -7.38 -7.02 -26.75
C SER A 17 -8.02 -6.43 -25.50
N SER A 18 -7.58 -6.80 -24.30
CA SER A 18 -8.12 -6.29 -23.03
C SER A 18 -8.03 -4.76 -22.93
N LEU A 19 -6.94 -4.16 -23.43
CA LEU A 19 -6.81 -2.70 -23.46
C LEU A 19 -7.81 -2.03 -24.41
N ARG A 20 -8.08 -2.63 -25.58
CA ARG A 20 -8.94 -2.00 -26.60
C ARG A 20 -10.43 -2.28 -26.43
N THR A 21 -10.80 -3.45 -25.91
CA THR A 21 -12.19 -3.94 -25.98
C THR A 21 -12.89 -4.03 -24.63
N SER A 22 -12.17 -4.02 -23.51
CA SER A 22 -12.77 -4.10 -22.16
C SER A 22 -12.66 -2.82 -21.35
N GLY A 23 -12.14 -1.73 -21.92
CA GLY A 23 -11.98 -0.47 -21.21
C GLY A 23 -10.97 -0.54 -20.06
N VAL A 24 -10.01 -1.47 -20.13
CA VAL A 24 -8.97 -1.60 -19.10
C VAL A 24 -8.00 -0.42 -19.21
N GLU A 25 -7.84 0.29 -18.11
CA GLU A 25 -6.88 1.37 -17.97
C GLU A 25 -5.75 0.98 -17.01
N ILE A 26 -4.54 1.50 -17.25
CA ILE A 26 -3.35 1.29 -16.41
C ILE A 26 -2.93 2.62 -15.80
N TYR A 27 -2.88 2.69 -14.47
CA TYR A 27 -2.44 3.86 -13.72
C TYR A 27 -1.31 3.51 -12.77
N GLY A 28 -0.25 4.31 -12.78
CA GLY A 28 0.79 4.26 -11.75
C GLY A 28 0.28 4.85 -10.44
N ALA A 29 0.57 4.20 -9.31
CA ALA A 29 0.37 4.81 -8.01
C ALA A 29 1.18 6.11 -7.93
N ALA A 30 0.59 7.12 -7.29
CA ALA A 30 1.09 8.49 -7.23
C ALA A 30 1.02 9.35 -8.50
N LYS A 31 0.49 8.84 -9.63
CA LYS A 31 0.19 9.71 -10.76
C LYS A 31 -0.90 10.72 -10.36
N GLY A 32 -0.53 12.01 -10.34
CA GLY A 32 -1.46 13.09 -9.99
C GLY A 32 -1.67 13.33 -8.49
N LEU A 33 -0.84 12.75 -7.62
CA LEU A 33 -0.85 13.04 -6.17
C LEU A 33 -0.29 14.45 -5.93
N ALA A 34 -1.17 15.44 -5.85
CA ALA A 34 -0.85 16.80 -5.44
C ALA A 34 -0.88 16.93 -3.90
N PRO A 35 -0.20 17.92 -3.30
CA PRO A 35 -0.22 18.13 -1.85
C PRO A 35 -1.63 18.24 -1.26
N GLN A 36 -2.55 18.93 -1.95
CA GLN A 36 -3.94 19.10 -1.50
C GLN A 36 -4.69 17.77 -1.45
N THR A 37 -4.46 16.90 -2.43
CA THR A 37 -5.06 15.55 -2.47
C THR A 37 -4.54 14.68 -1.33
N MET A 38 -3.29 14.89 -0.88
CA MET A 38 -2.73 14.15 0.25
C MET A 38 -3.49 14.42 1.55
N ASP A 39 -3.83 15.68 1.81
CA ASP A 39 -4.59 16.07 3.00
C ASP A 39 -5.98 15.41 3.02
N GLU A 40 -6.69 15.46 1.90
CA GLU A 40 -8.01 14.84 1.73
C GLU A 40 -7.97 13.33 1.96
N VAL A 41 -7.01 12.65 1.32
CA VAL A 41 -6.81 11.20 1.45
C VAL A 41 -6.45 10.84 2.89
N TYR A 42 -5.62 11.63 3.57
CA TYR A 42 -5.26 11.39 4.96
C TYR A 42 -6.47 11.50 5.89
N GLN A 43 -7.32 12.52 5.72
CA GLN A 43 -8.56 12.65 6.50
C GLN A 43 -9.51 11.46 6.29
N GLN A 44 -9.59 10.96 5.06
CA GLN A 44 -10.38 9.77 4.75
C GLN A 44 -9.86 8.53 5.50
N ILE A 45 -8.54 8.30 5.48
CA ILE A 45 -7.90 7.19 6.20
C ILE A 45 -8.18 7.29 7.71
N VAL A 46 -8.07 8.48 8.30
CA VAL A 46 -8.37 8.71 9.73
C VAL A 46 -9.83 8.41 10.03
N THR A 47 -10.75 8.82 9.15
CA THR A 47 -12.19 8.56 9.30
C THR A 47 -12.47 7.07 9.33
N TRP A 48 -11.94 6.31 8.37
CA TRP A 48 -12.09 4.85 8.33
C TRP A 48 -11.44 4.12 9.50
N THR A 49 -10.29 4.60 9.95
CA THR A 49 -9.63 4.03 11.13
C THR A 49 -10.48 4.24 12.39
N ARG A 50 -11.08 5.42 12.55
CA ARG A 50 -11.95 5.75 13.69
C ARG A 50 -13.28 5.00 13.66
N SER A 51 -13.85 4.76 12.47
CA SER A 51 -15.09 3.99 12.34
C SER A 51 -14.89 2.49 12.53
N GLY A 52 -13.64 2.02 12.48
CA GLY A 52 -13.31 0.59 12.49
C GLY A 52 -13.49 -0.08 11.13
N GLU A 53 -13.77 0.68 10.06
CA GLU A 53 -13.84 0.17 8.68
C GLU A 53 -12.45 -0.18 8.13
N LEU A 54 -11.42 0.54 8.58
CA LEU A 54 -10.03 0.23 8.28
C LEU A 54 -9.32 -0.25 9.56
N THR A 55 -8.92 -1.52 9.55
CA THR A 55 -8.17 -2.16 10.64
C THR A 55 -6.88 -2.77 10.10
N PHE A 56 -5.90 -2.94 10.99
CA PHE A 56 -4.62 -3.54 10.66
C PHE A 56 -4.25 -4.54 11.76
N ASP A 57 -3.76 -5.70 11.35
CA ASP A 57 -3.03 -6.57 12.25
C ASP A 57 -1.64 -5.97 12.45
N VAL A 58 -1.26 -5.79 13.72
CA VAL A 58 -0.06 -5.02 14.08
C VAL A 58 0.92 -5.88 14.84
N GLU A 59 2.18 -5.86 14.40
CA GLU A 59 3.32 -6.42 15.13
C GLU A 59 4.10 -5.25 15.73
N LYS A 60 4.18 -5.15 17.05
CA LYS A 60 4.95 -4.09 17.73
C LYS A 60 6.32 -4.61 18.11
N VAL A 61 7.35 -3.83 17.82
CA VAL A 61 8.74 -4.12 18.20
C VAL A 61 9.38 -2.90 18.84
N PRO A 62 10.25 -3.05 19.84
CA PRO A 62 11.00 -1.93 20.39
C PRO A 62 12.05 -1.44 19.37
N LEU A 63 12.42 -0.18 19.45
CA LEU A 63 13.47 0.41 18.60
C LEU A 63 14.81 -0.32 18.77
N SER A 64 15.09 -0.90 19.94
CA SER A 64 16.27 -1.73 20.20
C SER A 64 16.42 -2.91 19.26
N ASP A 65 15.31 -3.42 18.72
CA ASP A 65 15.28 -4.65 17.93
C ASP A 65 15.20 -4.37 16.43
N ILE A 66 15.34 -3.10 16.02
CA ILE A 66 15.06 -2.64 14.66
C ILE A 66 15.90 -3.35 13.59
N GLU A 67 17.16 -3.68 13.91
CA GLU A 67 18.05 -4.40 13.00
C GLU A 67 17.50 -5.77 12.63
N THR A 68 16.99 -6.50 13.61
CA THR A 68 16.36 -7.81 13.40
C THR A 68 14.99 -7.64 12.74
N ALA A 69 14.21 -6.66 13.20
CA ALA A 69 12.85 -6.45 12.74
C ALA A 69 12.77 -6.07 11.25
N TRP A 70 13.72 -5.30 10.71
CA TRP A 70 13.74 -4.92 9.29
C TRP A 70 14.01 -6.08 8.34
N GLN A 71 14.70 -7.14 8.78
CA GLN A 71 15.04 -8.29 7.95
C GLN A 71 13.91 -9.33 7.88
N ARG A 72 12.83 -9.12 8.64
CA ARG A 72 11.71 -10.05 8.71
C ARG A 72 10.90 -10.05 7.42
N THR A 73 10.69 -11.25 6.87
CA THR A 73 9.86 -11.50 5.68
C THR A 73 8.57 -12.26 6.02
N ASP A 74 8.37 -12.62 7.29
CA ASP A 74 7.23 -13.39 7.83
C ASP A 74 6.01 -12.53 8.17
N LEU A 75 6.06 -11.23 7.86
CA LEU A 75 5.04 -10.24 8.24
C LEU A 75 3.98 -10.01 7.16
N LYS A 76 3.81 -10.92 6.20
CA LYS A 76 2.75 -10.80 5.19
C LYS A 76 1.38 -10.63 5.86
N GLY A 77 0.66 -9.57 5.49
CA GLY A 77 -0.64 -9.23 6.06
C GLY A 77 -0.61 -8.49 7.40
N ARG A 78 0.57 -8.29 8.02
CA ARG A 78 0.74 -7.57 9.29
C ARG A 78 1.60 -6.32 9.11
N ARG A 79 1.29 -5.27 9.84
CA ARG A 79 2.08 -4.03 9.85
C ARG A 79 3.07 -4.04 11.02
N LEU A 80 4.36 -3.98 10.71
CA LEU A 80 5.40 -3.74 11.71
C LEU A 80 5.32 -2.30 12.20
N ILE A 81 5.25 -2.10 13.52
CA ILE A 81 5.27 -0.78 14.17
C ILE A 81 6.42 -0.75 15.18
N VAL A 82 7.31 0.22 14.98
CA VAL A 82 8.44 0.46 15.87
C VAL A 82 7.98 1.36 17.01
N MET A 83 8.19 0.89 18.24
CA MET A 83 7.91 1.61 19.46
C MET A 83 9.21 2.24 19.99
N PRO A 84 9.14 3.42 20.64
CA PRO A 84 10.30 4.07 21.23
C PRO A 84 11.08 3.17 22.21
#